data_AF-A0A061AQ16-F1
#
_entry.id   AF-A0A061AQ16-F1
#
_cell.length_a   1.000
_cell.length_b   1.000
_cell.length_c   1.000
_cell.angle_alpha   90.00
_cell.angle_beta   90.00
_cell.angle_gamma   90.00
#
_symmetry.space_group_name_H-M   'P 1'
#
loop_
_entity.id
_entity.type
_entity.pdbx_description
1 polymer ?
#
loop_
_entity_poly.entity_id
_entity_poly.type
_entity_poly.pdbx_seq_one_letter_code
_entity_poly.pdbx_strand_id
1 'polypeptide(L)'
;MAHIERQVDEIIAAMLEQQRAKAESASKPPRDRSVASKCAVCTKDAVSRCSKCRVVWFCGPECAKLLWPSHKALCGADPDYFHVAPLSKRECRDLETVLDGPIYQCGEELFEQIPITLRQAMTLQYFQGFEDIEEDLSTWADVKRLLQSPAPTTTTRAPYERDPRHTLIALARTQLDTLYMRQGGVTDPRSSEPWQLAHNMVEEVMHAHDEFEEDLADLQVNRPFNHFLRQLLIFITMLSHFVKAPKEDINVYLGHMRTALDRTREA
;
A
#
# COMPACT_ATOMS: atom_id res chain seq x y z
N MET A 1 -65.76 13.61 3.84
CA MET A 1 -65.57 13.13 2.45
C MET A 1 -64.25 13.65 1.90
N ALA A 2 -64.12 14.92 1.53
CA ALA A 2 -62.87 15.47 0.94
C ALA A 2 -61.57 15.26 1.76
N HIS A 3 -61.63 15.32 3.10
CA HIS A 3 -60.46 15.05 3.95
C HIS A 3 -59.98 13.59 3.90
N ILE A 4 -60.94 12.66 3.82
CA ILE A 4 -60.66 11.22 3.78
C ILE A 4 -60.08 10.84 2.41
N GLU A 5 -60.64 11.39 1.33
CA GLU A 5 -60.12 11.21 -0.04
C GLU A 5 -58.65 11.67 -0.13
N ARG A 6 -58.33 12.85 0.43
CA ARG A 6 -56.95 13.34 0.47
C ARG A 6 -55.99 12.42 1.24
N GLN A 7 -56.43 11.86 2.38
CA GLN A 7 -55.61 10.93 3.15
C GLN A 7 -55.36 9.61 2.42
N VAL A 8 -56.34 9.12 1.66
CA VAL A 8 -56.19 7.90 0.86
C VAL A 8 -55.18 8.12 -0.28
N ASP A 9 -55.25 9.27 -0.96
CA ASP A 9 -54.31 9.61 -2.03
C ASP A 9 -52.87 9.76 -1.52
N GLU A 10 -52.68 10.37 -0.35
CA GLU A 10 -51.36 10.50 0.31
C GLU A 10 -50.76 9.11 0.64
N ILE A 11 -51.58 8.16 1.11
CA ILE A 11 -51.13 6.79 1.42
C ILE A 11 -50.77 6.03 0.13
N ILE A 12 -51.60 6.13 -0.91
CA ILE A 12 -51.34 5.47 -2.20
C ILE A 12 -50.04 6.01 -2.81
N ALA A 13 -49.82 7.32 -2.77
CA ALA A 13 -48.59 7.94 -3.27
C ALA A 13 -47.35 7.42 -2.51
N ALA A 14 -47.40 7.37 -1.18
CA ALA A 14 -46.31 6.85 -0.35
C ALA A 14 -46.01 5.37 -0.64
N MET A 15 -47.06 4.55 -0.82
CA MET A 15 -46.90 3.13 -1.18
C MET A 15 -46.26 2.95 -2.56
N LEU A 16 -46.66 3.75 -3.55
CA LEU A 16 -46.09 3.70 -4.90
C LEU A 16 -44.63 4.15 -4.92
N GLU A 17 -44.26 5.16 -4.13
CA GLU A 17 -42.87 5.61 -3.99
C GLU A 17 -41.99 4.56 -3.32
N GLN A 18 -42.50 3.89 -2.28
CA GLN A 18 -41.80 2.77 -1.64
C GLN A 18 -41.61 1.59 -2.62
N GLN A 19 -42.59 1.31 -3.48
CA GLN A 19 -42.47 0.29 -4.52
C GLN A 19 -41.45 0.66 -5.61
N ARG A 20 -41.40 1.93 -6.04
CA ARG A 20 -40.39 2.43 -6.98
C ARG A 20 -38.97 2.32 -6.41
N ALA A 21 -38.75 2.76 -5.17
CA ALA A 21 -37.45 2.64 -4.51
C ALA A 21 -37.00 1.17 -4.37
N LYS A 22 -37.95 0.26 -4.08
CA LYS A 22 -37.67 -1.18 -4.02
C LYS A 22 -37.33 -1.75 -5.40
N ALA A 23 -38.05 -1.36 -6.45
CA ALA A 23 -37.78 -1.78 -7.82
C ALA A 23 -36.43 -1.26 -8.33
N GLU A 24 -36.08 0.00 -8.05
CA GLU A 24 -34.77 0.59 -8.37
C GLU A 24 -33.63 -0.14 -7.63
N SER A 25 -33.85 -0.56 -6.38
CA SER A 25 -32.85 -1.35 -5.64
C SER A 25 -32.66 -2.77 -6.20
N ALA A 26 -33.71 -3.36 -6.78
CA ALA A 26 -33.69 -4.69 -7.38
C ALA A 26 -33.19 -4.69 -8.84
N SER A 27 -33.30 -3.55 -9.53
CA SER A 27 -32.89 -3.36 -10.93
C SER A 27 -31.40 -3.05 -11.10
N LYS A 28 -30.55 -3.24 -10.08
CA LYS A 28 -29.10 -3.16 -10.30
C LYS A 28 -28.74 -4.17 -11.39
N PRO A 29 -28.19 -3.73 -12.54
CA PRO A 29 -27.90 -4.61 -13.65
C PRO A 29 -27.06 -5.80 -13.13
N PRO A 30 -27.32 -7.03 -13.61
CA PRO A 30 -26.48 -8.17 -13.28
C PRO A 30 -25.05 -7.74 -13.51
N ARG A 31 -24.22 -7.75 -12.45
CA ARG A 31 -22.82 -7.36 -12.54
C ARG A 31 -22.24 -8.12 -13.70
N ASP A 32 -21.79 -7.38 -14.71
CA ASP A 32 -21.19 -7.94 -15.89
C ASP A 32 -20.15 -8.98 -15.45
N ARG A 33 -20.45 -10.26 -15.69
CA ARG A 33 -19.56 -11.39 -15.42
C ARG A 33 -18.56 -11.53 -16.57
N SER A 34 -18.29 -10.45 -17.31
CA SER A 34 -17.38 -10.46 -18.44
C SER A 34 -15.95 -10.70 -17.92
N VAL A 35 -15.47 -11.91 -18.24
CA VAL A 35 -14.19 -12.52 -17.85
C VAL A 35 -14.12 -12.92 -16.37
N ALA A 36 -14.19 -14.24 -16.13
CA ALA A 36 -13.87 -14.82 -14.84
C ALA A 36 -12.44 -14.40 -14.43
N SER A 37 -12.35 -13.46 -13.47
CA SER A 37 -11.06 -13.00 -12.98
C SER A 37 -10.32 -14.14 -12.27
N LYS A 38 -8.99 -14.14 -12.36
CA LYS A 38 -8.15 -15.17 -11.76
C LYS A 38 -7.79 -14.81 -10.32
N CYS A 39 -7.62 -15.81 -9.47
CA CYS A 39 -7.17 -15.63 -8.08
C CYS A 39 -5.80 -14.95 -8.04
N ALA A 40 -5.65 -13.92 -7.19
CA ALA A 40 -4.40 -13.18 -7.02
C ALA A 40 -3.23 -14.05 -6.53
N VAL A 41 -3.50 -15.22 -5.94
CA VAL A 41 -2.48 -16.09 -5.34
C VAL A 41 -2.16 -17.32 -6.19
N CYS A 42 -3.16 -18.01 -6.74
CA CYS A 42 -3.00 -19.38 -7.25
C CYS A 42 -3.63 -19.65 -8.63
N THR A 43 -3.94 -18.61 -9.41
CA THR A 43 -4.57 -18.63 -10.76
C THR A 43 -5.92 -19.34 -10.93
N LYS A 44 -6.42 -20.08 -9.94
CA LYS A 44 -7.79 -20.65 -9.98
C LYS A 44 -8.82 -19.55 -10.23
N ASP A 45 -9.96 -19.91 -10.81
CA ASP A 45 -11.05 -18.96 -11.04
C ASP A 45 -11.49 -18.33 -9.72
N ALA A 46 -11.55 -17.01 -9.69
CA ALA A 46 -11.94 -16.28 -8.51
C ALA A 46 -13.46 -16.33 -8.33
N VAL A 47 -13.88 -16.72 -7.14
CA VAL A 47 -15.30 -16.76 -6.74
C VAL A 47 -15.71 -15.51 -5.98
N SER A 48 -14.73 -14.74 -5.51
CA SER A 48 -14.94 -13.57 -4.68
C SER A 48 -13.87 -12.51 -4.91
N ARG A 49 -14.13 -11.31 -4.44
CA ARG A 49 -13.17 -10.20 -4.38
C ARG A 49 -13.12 -9.63 -2.98
N CYS A 50 -12.03 -8.96 -2.64
CA CYS A 50 -11.90 -8.25 -1.37
C CYS A 50 -13.12 -7.34 -1.14
N SER A 51 -13.81 -7.48 -0.01
CA SER A 51 -15.05 -6.75 0.27
C SER A 51 -14.84 -5.25 0.41
N LYS A 52 -13.66 -4.84 0.92
CA LYS A 52 -13.26 -3.44 1.12
C LYS A 52 -12.87 -2.76 -0.18
N CYS A 53 -11.79 -3.19 -0.83
CA CYS A 53 -11.27 -2.51 -2.02
C CYS A 53 -11.93 -2.95 -3.34
N ARG A 54 -12.45 -4.18 -3.41
CA ARG A 54 -13.02 -4.79 -4.63
C ARG A 54 -12.06 -4.91 -5.83
N VAL A 55 -10.77 -4.64 -5.64
CA VAL A 55 -9.72 -4.73 -6.66
C VAL A 55 -9.15 -6.15 -6.75
N VAL A 56 -8.86 -6.77 -5.62
CA VAL A 56 -8.17 -8.08 -5.57
C VAL A 56 -9.16 -9.23 -5.57
N TRP A 57 -8.93 -10.21 -6.43
CA TRP A 57 -9.78 -11.39 -6.64
C TRP A 57 -9.19 -12.64 -5.96
N PHE A 58 -10.07 -13.47 -5.39
CA PHE A 58 -9.69 -14.68 -4.66
C PHE A 58 -10.58 -15.87 -5.03
N CYS A 59 -9.98 -17.06 -5.14
CA CYS A 59 -10.71 -18.32 -5.30
C CYS A 59 -11.35 -18.81 -3.99
N GLY A 60 -11.00 -18.24 -2.84
CA GLY A 60 -11.55 -18.64 -1.54
C GLY A 60 -10.88 -17.92 -0.35
N PRO A 61 -11.37 -18.15 0.88
CA PRO A 61 -10.91 -17.47 2.09
C PRO A 61 -9.44 -17.78 2.43
N GLU A 62 -8.93 -18.96 2.07
CA GLU A 62 -7.55 -19.35 2.35
C GLU A 62 -6.54 -18.46 1.60
N CYS A 63 -6.74 -18.24 0.30
CA CYS A 63 -5.89 -17.31 -0.46
C CYS A 63 -6.05 -15.85 0.00
N ALA A 64 -7.25 -15.46 0.45
CA ALA A 64 -7.48 -14.12 0.98
C ALA A 64 -6.72 -13.89 2.30
N LYS A 65 -6.77 -14.86 3.23
CA LYS A 65 -6.00 -14.84 4.49
C LYS A 65 -4.50 -14.83 4.22
N LEU A 66 -4.05 -15.66 3.29
CA LEU A 66 -2.63 -15.80 2.96
C LEU A 66 -2.03 -14.49 2.44
N LEU A 67 -2.76 -13.77 1.58
CA LEU A 67 -2.29 -12.50 1.04
C LEU A 67 -2.54 -11.29 1.98
N TRP A 68 -3.35 -11.47 3.03
CA TRP A 68 -3.80 -10.36 3.88
C TRP A 68 -2.67 -9.53 4.54
N PRO A 69 -1.59 -10.12 5.09
CA PRO A 69 -0.52 -9.35 5.73
C PRO A 69 0.03 -8.24 4.82
N SER A 70 0.19 -8.56 3.54
CA SER A 70 0.70 -7.63 2.54
C SER A 70 -0.40 -6.77 1.94
N HIS A 71 -1.55 -7.38 1.61
CA HIS A 71 -2.68 -6.66 1.01
C HIS A 71 -3.23 -5.55 1.89
N LYS A 72 -3.23 -5.73 3.22
CA LYS A 72 -3.87 -4.80 4.17
C LYS A 72 -3.41 -3.35 3.99
N ALA A 73 -2.12 -3.13 3.71
CA ALA A 73 -1.55 -1.81 3.51
C ALA A 73 -2.00 -1.13 2.20
N LEU A 74 -2.27 -1.91 1.16
CA LEU A 74 -2.80 -1.45 -0.13
C LEU A 74 -4.33 -1.49 -0.20
N CYS A 75 -4.99 -2.03 0.83
CA CYS A 75 -6.41 -2.34 0.80
C CYS A 75 -7.27 -1.08 0.95
N GLY A 76 -7.82 -0.64 -0.18
CA GLY A 76 -8.67 0.55 -0.28
C GLY A 76 -7.90 1.81 -0.64
N ALA A 77 -6.60 1.68 -0.90
CA ALA A 77 -5.80 2.73 -1.51
C ALA A 77 -6.09 2.85 -3.01
N ASP A 78 -5.51 3.87 -3.64
CA ASP A 78 -5.53 4.03 -5.11
C ASP A 78 -5.06 2.73 -5.80
N PRO A 79 -5.88 2.13 -6.69
CA PRO A 79 -5.50 0.91 -7.40
C PRO A 79 -4.36 1.11 -8.39
N ASP A 80 -4.15 2.34 -8.89
CA ASP A 80 -3.21 2.68 -9.96
C ASP A 80 -1.89 3.25 -9.40
N TYR A 81 -1.73 3.24 -8.08
CA TYR A 81 -0.53 3.69 -7.39
C TYR A 81 -0.04 2.64 -6.39
N PHE A 82 1.26 2.38 -6.37
CA PHE A 82 1.87 1.54 -5.35
C PHE A 82 2.19 2.36 -4.10
N HIS A 83 1.43 2.14 -3.02
CA HIS A 83 1.72 2.79 -1.75
C HIS A 83 2.52 1.88 -0.82
N VAL A 84 3.58 2.45 -0.26
CA VAL A 84 4.38 1.79 0.77
C VAL A 84 3.57 1.67 2.06
N ALA A 85 3.68 0.52 2.73
CA ALA A 85 3.00 0.27 3.99
C ALA A 85 3.38 1.30 5.06
N PRO A 86 2.41 1.75 5.89
CA PRO A 86 2.70 2.63 7.02
C PRO A 86 3.66 1.99 8.02
N LEU A 87 4.34 2.82 8.80
CA LEU A 87 5.14 2.35 9.93
C LEU A 87 4.21 1.77 11.01
N SER A 88 4.64 0.66 11.58
CA SER A 88 4.06 0.10 12.79
C SER A 88 4.30 1.01 13.98
N LYS A 89 3.50 0.82 15.05
CA LYS A 89 3.71 1.52 16.32
C LYS A 89 5.08 1.26 16.93
N ARG A 90 5.67 0.09 16.64
CA ARG A 90 7.00 -0.26 17.11
C ARG A 90 8.07 0.51 16.33
N GLU A 91 8.00 0.48 15.01
CA GLU A 91 8.92 1.25 14.14
C GLU A 91 8.96 2.73 14.54
N CYS A 92 7.80 3.36 14.79
CA CYS A 92 7.81 4.75 15.24
C CYS A 92 8.47 4.97 16.60
N ARG A 93 8.37 4.01 17.55
CA ARG A 93 9.07 4.12 18.84
C ARG A 93 10.58 3.95 18.68
N ASP A 94 10.98 3.00 17.84
CA ASP A 94 12.39 2.71 17.60
C ASP A 94 13.03 3.91 16.85
N LEU A 95 12.30 4.51 15.90
CA LEU A 95 12.68 5.73 15.20
C LEU A 95 12.80 6.94 16.14
N GLU A 96 11.92 7.08 17.14
CA GLU A 96 12.00 8.14 18.15
C GLU A 96 13.33 8.17 18.90
N THR A 97 14.01 7.02 19.03
CA THR A 97 15.32 6.93 19.70
C THR A 97 16.47 7.56 18.91
N VAL A 98 16.28 7.81 17.62
CA VAL A 98 17.33 8.34 16.72
C VAL A 98 16.97 9.70 16.10
N LEU A 99 15.83 10.29 16.45
CA LEU A 99 15.35 11.56 15.86
C LEU A 99 16.33 12.72 16.01
N ASP A 100 17.00 12.82 17.16
CA ASP A 100 17.93 13.92 17.44
C ASP A 100 19.37 13.61 17.02
N GLY A 101 19.58 12.45 16.37
CA GLY A 101 20.85 12.03 15.78
C GLY A 101 21.01 12.52 14.33
N PRO A 102 22.21 12.29 13.74
CA PRO A 102 22.44 12.60 12.33
C PRO A 102 21.68 11.63 11.43
N ILE A 103 21.45 12.05 10.19
CA ILE A 103 20.82 11.24 9.15
C ILE A 103 21.88 10.32 8.54
N TYR A 104 21.56 9.05 8.39
CA TYR A 104 22.41 8.08 7.72
C TYR A 104 21.86 7.78 6.33
N GLN A 105 22.63 8.10 5.29
CA GLN A 105 22.36 7.60 3.94
C GLN A 105 22.97 6.20 3.80
N CYS A 106 22.20 5.24 3.31
CA CYS A 106 22.69 3.91 3.00
C CYS A 106 23.36 3.97 1.62
N GLY A 107 24.68 3.85 1.52
CA GLY A 107 25.31 3.69 0.20
C GLY A 107 26.77 4.09 0.03
N GLU A 108 27.28 5.14 0.69
CA GLU A 108 28.66 5.59 0.45
C GLU A 108 29.40 5.97 1.73
N GLU A 109 30.68 5.60 1.77
CA GLU A 109 31.55 5.68 2.95
C GLU A 109 31.93 7.10 3.39
N LEU A 110 31.50 8.17 2.69
CA LEU A 110 31.89 9.53 3.00
C LEU A 110 30.78 10.52 2.61
N PHE A 111 29.79 10.71 3.49
CA PHE A 111 28.89 11.85 3.38
C PHE A 111 29.32 12.95 4.35
N GLU A 112 29.52 14.16 3.81
CA GLU A 112 29.57 15.37 4.59
C GLU A 112 28.34 15.40 5.50
N GLN A 113 28.57 15.48 6.81
CA GLN A 113 27.46 15.58 7.77
C GLN A 113 26.67 16.84 7.44
N ILE A 114 25.50 16.67 6.83
CA ILE A 114 24.53 17.75 6.76
C ILE A 114 24.22 18.12 8.22
N PRO A 115 24.38 19.39 8.63
CA PRO A 115 24.27 19.79 10.03
C PRO A 115 22.81 19.89 10.48
N ILE A 116 21.99 18.88 10.13
CA ILE A 116 20.60 18.74 10.52
C ILE A 116 20.37 17.35 11.14
N THR A 117 19.53 17.31 12.15
CA THR A 117 19.05 16.08 12.77
C THR A 117 18.00 15.39 11.90
N LEU A 118 17.74 14.11 12.13
CA LEU A 118 16.64 13.40 11.49
C LEU A 118 15.29 14.09 11.75
N ARG A 119 15.05 14.54 12.99
CA ARG A 119 13.85 15.32 13.34
C ARG A 119 13.71 16.51 12.42
N GLN A 120 14.77 17.31 12.29
CA GLN A 120 14.77 18.47 11.41
C GLN A 120 14.49 18.08 9.96
N ALA A 121 15.14 17.06 9.40
CA ALA A 121 14.83 16.65 8.03
C ALA A 121 13.40 16.14 7.82
N MET A 122 12.79 15.52 8.84
CA MET A 122 11.42 15.02 8.74
C MET A 122 10.35 16.08 9.00
N THR A 123 10.64 17.12 9.80
CA THR A 123 9.69 18.21 10.09
C THR A 123 9.91 19.45 9.23
N LEU A 124 11.05 19.56 8.55
CA LEU A 124 11.32 20.64 7.59
C LEU A 124 10.91 20.19 6.19
N GLN A 125 10.37 21.12 5.39
CA GLN A 125 10.22 21.00 3.93
C GLN A 125 11.60 21.04 3.21
N TYR A 126 12.67 20.53 3.82
CA TYR A 126 14.05 20.70 3.31
C TYR A 126 14.34 19.88 2.06
N PHE A 127 13.50 18.88 1.78
CA PHE A 127 13.55 18.17 0.52
C PHE A 127 12.98 19.10 -0.57
N GLN A 128 13.84 19.50 -1.51
CA GLN A 128 13.42 20.20 -2.73
C GLN A 128 12.23 19.45 -3.38
N GLY A 129 11.19 20.18 -3.76
CA GLY A 129 9.97 19.62 -4.38
C GLY A 129 8.77 19.40 -3.45
N PHE A 130 8.80 19.91 -2.21
CA PHE A 130 7.67 19.89 -1.28
C PHE A 130 7.07 21.26 -0.97
N GLU A 131 7.34 22.25 -1.82
CA GLU A 131 6.81 23.61 -1.70
C GLU A 131 5.26 23.63 -1.72
N ASP A 132 4.65 22.60 -2.33
CA ASP A 132 3.20 22.45 -2.48
C ASP A 132 2.52 21.58 -1.41
N ILE A 133 3.23 21.11 -0.36
CA ILE A 133 2.55 20.40 0.73
C ILE A 133 1.72 21.39 1.56
N GLU A 134 0.39 21.32 1.44
CA GLU A 134 -0.54 22.07 2.30
C GLU A 134 -0.57 21.57 3.76
N GLU A 135 -0.14 20.33 4.00
CA GLU A 135 -0.08 19.75 5.36
C GLU A 135 1.04 20.39 6.19
N ASP A 136 0.66 20.95 7.34
CA ASP A 136 1.61 21.42 8.34
C ASP A 136 2.32 20.23 9.00
N LEU A 137 3.55 19.96 8.58
CA LEU A 137 4.44 18.95 9.15
C LEU A 137 5.47 19.55 10.13
N SER A 138 5.15 20.69 10.75
CA SER A 138 6.07 21.41 11.65
C SER A 138 6.41 20.66 12.94
N THR A 139 5.63 19.64 13.32
CA THR A 139 5.87 18.87 14.55
C THR A 139 6.08 17.38 14.27
N TRP A 140 6.86 16.74 15.15
CA TRP A 140 7.01 15.28 15.11
C TRP A 140 5.67 14.54 15.29
N ALA A 141 4.71 15.11 16.02
CA ALA A 141 3.41 14.49 16.19
C ALA A 141 2.65 14.39 14.86
N ASP A 142 2.75 15.41 14.01
CA ASP A 142 2.14 15.43 12.68
C ASP A 142 2.85 14.46 11.73
N VAL A 143 4.18 14.47 11.71
CA VAL A 143 4.98 13.50 10.94
C VAL A 143 4.66 12.07 11.36
N LYS A 144 4.63 11.77 12.66
CA LYS A 144 4.30 10.44 13.18
C LYS A 144 2.89 10.01 12.78
N ARG A 145 1.91 10.92 12.84
CA ARG A 145 0.55 10.66 12.36
C ARG A 145 0.55 10.29 10.88
N LEU A 146 1.31 11.01 10.06
CA LEU A 146 1.43 10.75 8.61
C LEU A 146 2.11 9.41 8.32
N LEU A 147 3.21 9.08 8.98
CA LEU A 147 3.93 7.79 8.82
C LEU A 147 3.06 6.57 9.18
N GLN A 148 2.12 6.73 10.10
CA GLN A 148 1.21 5.67 10.56
C GLN A 148 -0.12 5.64 9.81
N SER A 149 -0.41 6.66 9.00
CA SER A 149 -1.68 6.77 8.29
C SER A 149 -1.78 5.71 7.18
N PRO A 150 -2.98 5.12 6.97
CA PRO A 150 -3.20 4.28 5.81
C PRO A 150 -2.98 5.09 4.53
N ALA A 151 -2.62 4.41 3.45
CA ALA A 151 -2.51 5.05 2.14
C ALA A 151 -3.83 5.74 1.74
N PRO A 152 -3.77 6.89 1.05
CA PRO A 152 -4.95 7.63 0.63
C PRO A 152 -5.82 6.80 -0.33
N THR A 153 -7.14 6.98 -0.26
CA THR A 153 -8.10 6.22 -1.09
C THR A 153 -8.12 6.69 -2.54
N THR A 154 -7.70 7.92 -2.78
CA THR A 154 -7.69 8.58 -4.07
C THR A 154 -6.46 9.47 -4.13
N THR A 155 -5.60 9.24 -5.11
CA THR A 155 -4.50 10.16 -5.40
C THR A 155 -5.04 11.16 -6.42
N THR A 156 -5.66 12.25 -5.93
CA THR A 156 -6.11 13.37 -6.77
C THR A 156 -4.95 14.21 -7.31
N ARG A 157 -3.74 13.91 -6.84
CA ARG A 157 -2.52 14.60 -7.18
C ARG A 157 -2.15 14.43 -8.64
N ALA A 158 -1.52 15.46 -9.19
CA ALA A 158 -0.97 15.39 -10.53
C ALA A 158 -0.02 14.17 -10.63
N PRO A 159 0.14 13.54 -11.82
CA PRO A 159 0.98 12.35 -12.00
C PRO A 159 2.43 12.51 -11.49
N TYR A 160 2.88 13.75 -11.31
CA TYR A 160 4.25 14.14 -10.97
C TYR A 160 4.43 14.65 -9.53
N GLU A 161 3.35 14.80 -8.76
CA GLU A 161 3.45 15.41 -7.42
C GLU A 161 3.87 14.36 -6.37
N ARG A 162 5.10 14.46 -5.87
CA ARG A 162 5.68 13.54 -4.86
C ARG A 162 4.76 13.37 -3.65
N ASP A 163 4.45 12.12 -3.30
CA ASP A 163 3.71 11.79 -2.07
C ASP A 163 4.66 11.96 -0.85
N PRO A 164 4.49 12.99 -0.01
CA PRO A 164 5.39 13.23 1.12
C PRO A 164 5.35 12.08 2.12
N ARG A 165 4.20 11.39 2.22
CA ARG A 165 4.08 10.19 3.05
C ARG A 165 5.03 9.10 2.55
N HIS A 166 5.12 8.90 1.25
CA HIS A 166 6.02 7.91 0.66
C HIS A 166 7.48 8.26 1.01
N THR A 167 7.92 9.48 0.73
CA THR A 167 9.30 9.93 0.98
C THR A 167 9.67 9.83 2.46
N LEU A 168 8.77 10.25 3.35
CA LEU A 168 9.00 10.17 4.79
C LEU A 168 9.05 8.72 5.28
N ILE A 169 8.24 7.81 4.73
CA ILE A 169 8.30 6.38 5.06
C ILE A 169 9.62 5.77 4.59
N ALA A 170 10.07 6.07 3.38
CA ALA A 170 11.34 5.59 2.84
C ALA A 170 12.50 6.07 3.72
N LEU A 171 12.60 7.38 3.97
CA LEU A 171 13.61 7.96 4.86
C LEU A 171 13.60 7.31 6.25
N ALA A 172 12.42 7.18 6.85
CA ALA A 172 12.25 6.57 8.17
C ALA A 172 12.76 5.13 8.20
N ARG A 173 12.48 4.33 7.16
CA ARG A 173 12.95 2.94 7.08
C ARG A 173 14.45 2.86 6.85
N THR A 174 15.05 3.71 6.03
CA THR A 174 16.52 3.78 5.89
C THR A 174 17.21 4.05 7.24
N GLN A 175 16.64 4.92 8.07
CA GLN A 175 17.18 5.18 9.43
C GLN A 175 17.00 3.98 10.36
N LEU A 176 15.85 3.31 10.29
CA LEU A 176 15.60 2.08 11.06
C LEU A 176 16.53 0.94 10.63
N ASP A 177 16.77 0.78 9.34
CA ASP A 177 17.71 -0.21 8.80
C ASP A 177 19.11 0.03 9.38
N THR A 178 19.57 1.29 9.37
CA THR A 178 20.84 1.68 9.99
C THR A 178 20.88 1.38 11.49
N LEU A 179 19.80 1.72 12.21
CA LEU A 179 19.67 1.45 13.64
C LEU A 179 19.81 -0.05 13.94
N TYR A 180 19.07 -0.91 13.24
CA TYR A 180 19.10 -2.34 13.50
C TYR A 180 20.39 -3.01 13.03
N MET A 181 21.00 -2.54 11.93
CA MET A 181 22.32 -3.00 11.51
C MET A 181 23.37 -2.75 12.61
N ARG A 182 23.37 -1.57 13.23
CA ARG A 182 24.27 -1.25 14.35
C ARG A 182 24.03 -2.09 15.60
N GLN A 183 22.79 -2.54 15.79
CA GLN A 183 22.41 -3.45 16.87
C GLN A 183 22.71 -4.93 16.55
N GLY A 184 23.40 -5.20 15.44
CA GLY A 184 23.86 -6.54 15.06
C GLY A 184 23.02 -7.25 13.99
N GLY A 185 22.04 -6.57 13.38
CA GLY A 185 21.27 -7.03 12.20
C GLY A 185 20.30 -8.20 12.43
N VAL A 186 20.70 -9.20 13.21
CA VAL A 186 19.92 -10.40 13.57
C VAL A 186 18.68 -10.05 14.41
N THR A 187 18.64 -8.85 14.99
CA THR A 187 17.56 -8.36 15.85
C THR A 187 16.52 -7.52 15.12
N ASP A 188 16.60 -7.35 13.79
CA ASP A 188 15.59 -6.57 13.05
C ASP A 188 14.21 -7.20 13.23
N PRO A 189 13.30 -6.54 13.97
CA PRO A 189 12.01 -7.09 14.28
C PRO A 189 11.05 -7.14 13.08
N ARG A 190 11.42 -6.50 11.98
CA ARG A 190 10.66 -6.45 10.74
C ARG A 190 11.06 -7.57 9.78
N SER A 191 12.12 -8.33 10.07
CA SER A 191 12.60 -9.42 9.21
C SER A 191 11.54 -10.48 8.87
N SER A 192 10.49 -10.61 9.70
CA SER A 192 9.36 -11.49 9.44
C SER A 192 8.24 -10.88 8.60
N GLU A 193 8.27 -9.57 8.35
CA GLU A 193 7.24 -8.81 7.65
C GLU A 193 7.54 -8.76 6.14
N PRO A 194 6.64 -9.24 5.26
CA PRO A 194 6.85 -9.23 3.81
C PRO A 194 7.16 -7.84 3.24
N TRP A 195 6.62 -6.79 3.85
CA TRP A 195 6.85 -5.40 3.44
C TRP A 195 8.28 -4.94 3.62
N GLN A 196 8.99 -5.43 4.63
CA GLN A 196 10.39 -5.06 4.84
C GLN A 196 11.26 -5.67 3.75
N LEU A 197 11.03 -6.93 3.42
CA LEU A 197 11.72 -7.60 2.31
C LEU A 197 11.39 -6.94 0.97
N ALA A 198 10.14 -6.52 0.77
CA ALA A 198 9.71 -5.81 -0.43
C ALA A 198 10.30 -4.40 -0.54
N HIS A 199 10.46 -3.70 0.58
CA HIS A 199 10.98 -2.33 0.59
C HIS A 199 12.35 -2.23 -0.08
N ASN A 200 13.31 -3.09 0.30
CA ASN A 200 14.65 -3.05 -0.30
C ASN A 200 14.58 -3.25 -1.81
N MET A 201 13.74 -4.19 -2.29
CA MET A 201 13.59 -4.39 -3.74
C MET A 201 12.87 -3.22 -4.44
N VAL A 202 11.95 -2.55 -3.77
CA VAL A 202 11.31 -1.32 -4.30
C VAL A 202 12.36 -0.22 -4.45
N GLU A 203 13.21 -0.02 -3.44
CA GLU A 203 14.30 0.97 -3.48
C GLU A 203 15.28 0.66 -4.62
N GLU A 204 15.68 -0.60 -4.82
CA GLU A 204 16.55 -1.00 -5.94
C GLU A 204 15.91 -0.74 -7.31
N VAL A 205 14.60 -0.99 -7.45
CA VAL A 205 13.86 -0.68 -8.68
C VAL A 205 13.81 0.83 -8.92
N MET A 206 13.63 1.61 -7.86
CA MET A 206 13.64 3.07 -7.94
C MET A 206 15.02 3.60 -8.31
N HIS A 207 16.07 3.10 -7.65
CA HIS A 207 17.44 3.49 -7.94
C HIS A 207 17.84 3.15 -9.37
N ALA A 208 17.53 1.93 -9.82
CA ALA A 208 17.77 1.54 -11.21
C ALA A 208 17.01 2.43 -12.19
N HIS A 209 15.75 2.80 -11.90
CA HIS A 209 14.98 3.71 -12.73
C HIS A 209 15.62 5.10 -12.85
N ASP A 210 16.07 5.66 -11.72
CA ASP A 210 16.70 6.98 -11.67
C ASP A 210 18.02 7.02 -12.47
N GLU A 211 18.78 5.93 -12.51
CA GLU A 211 20.01 5.83 -13.32
C GLU A 211 19.75 5.89 -14.84
N PHE A 212 18.57 5.51 -15.31
CA PHE A 212 18.27 5.44 -16.75
C PHE A 212 17.58 6.69 -17.31
N GLU A 213 16.98 7.54 -16.48
CA GLU A 213 16.22 8.70 -16.94
C GLU A 213 16.61 10.00 -16.22
N GLU A 214 17.77 10.56 -16.58
CA GLU A 214 18.29 11.84 -16.04
C GLU A 214 17.28 13.01 -16.16
N ASP A 215 16.36 12.96 -17.14
CA ASP A 215 15.34 14.00 -17.40
C ASP A 215 13.96 13.71 -16.77
N LEU A 216 13.77 12.55 -16.12
CA LEU A 216 12.49 12.12 -15.54
C LEU A 216 12.60 11.81 -14.04
N ALA A 217 13.54 12.44 -13.34
CA ALA A 217 13.74 12.35 -11.88
C ALA A 217 12.49 12.69 -11.02
N ASP A 218 11.37 13.11 -11.65
CA ASP A 218 10.08 13.35 -11.01
C ASP A 218 9.01 12.30 -11.35
N LEU A 219 9.31 11.28 -12.16
CA LEU A 219 8.39 10.19 -12.43
C LEU A 219 8.24 9.30 -11.21
N GLN A 220 7.01 9.22 -10.72
CA GLN A 220 6.64 8.34 -9.63
C GLN A 220 6.71 6.88 -10.09
N VAL A 221 7.86 6.21 -9.89
CA VAL A 221 8.08 4.76 -10.14
C VAL A 221 6.90 3.91 -9.66
N ASN A 222 6.24 4.35 -8.59
CA ASN A 222 5.04 3.72 -8.03
C ASN A 222 3.83 3.59 -8.99
N ARG A 223 3.67 4.43 -10.03
CA ARG A 223 2.60 4.28 -11.03
C ARG A 223 3.00 3.35 -12.18
N PRO A 224 4.08 3.61 -12.95
CA PRO A 224 4.46 2.74 -14.06
C PRO A 224 4.74 1.30 -13.60
N PHE A 225 5.35 1.13 -12.43
CA PHE A 225 5.66 -0.18 -11.87
C PHE A 225 4.60 -0.69 -10.89
N ASN A 226 3.44 -0.04 -10.76
CA ASN A 226 2.43 -0.43 -9.77
C ASN A 226 2.06 -1.91 -9.86
N HIS A 227 1.81 -2.41 -11.07
CA HIS A 227 1.45 -3.81 -11.26
C HIS A 227 2.60 -4.75 -10.87
N PHE A 228 3.82 -4.46 -11.37
CA PHE A 228 5.05 -5.18 -11.05
C PHE A 228 5.30 -5.24 -9.53
N LEU A 229 5.29 -4.09 -8.85
CA LEU A 229 5.56 -3.99 -7.41
C LEU A 229 4.51 -4.74 -6.57
N ARG A 230 3.24 -4.74 -7.00
CA ARG A 230 2.20 -5.56 -6.35
C ARG A 230 2.43 -7.05 -6.54
N GLN A 231 2.83 -7.51 -7.72
CA GLN A 231 3.17 -8.92 -7.94
C GLN A 231 4.42 -9.32 -7.16
N LEU A 232 5.44 -8.46 -7.11
CA LEU A 232 6.64 -8.67 -6.31
C LEU A 232 6.31 -8.82 -4.82
N LEU A 233 5.45 -7.95 -4.29
CA LEU A 233 4.97 -8.06 -2.92
C LEU A 233 4.21 -9.36 -2.68
N ILE A 234 3.36 -9.80 -3.61
CA ILE A 234 2.68 -11.12 -3.53
C ILE A 234 3.73 -12.24 -3.48
N PHE A 235 4.71 -12.22 -4.37
CA PHE A 235 5.79 -13.21 -4.41
C PHE A 235 6.54 -13.29 -3.08
N ILE A 236 6.97 -12.15 -2.53
CA ILE A 236 7.70 -12.07 -1.26
C ILE A 236 6.83 -12.57 -0.09
N THR A 237 5.53 -12.29 -0.13
CA THR A 237 4.57 -12.84 0.84
C THR A 237 4.57 -14.36 0.78
N MET A 238 4.47 -14.94 -0.42
CA MET A 238 4.49 -16.40 -0.60
C MET A 238 5.82 -17.00 -0.16
N LEU A 239 6.94 -16.35 -0.44
CA LEU A 239 8.27 -16.78 0.00
C LEU A 239 8.39 -16.78 1.52
N SER A 240 7.88 -15.74 2.21
CA SER A 240 7.89 -15.70 3.68
C SER A 240 7.07 -16.84 4.29
N HIS A 241 5.92 -17.17 3.69
CA HIS A 241 5.14 -18.34 4.12
C HIS A 241 5.84 -19.66 3.79
N PHE A 242 6.47 -19.78 2.63
CA PHE A 242 7.24 -20.95 2.21
C PHE A 242 8.35 -21.29 3.21
N VAL A 243 9.14 -20.29 3.62
CA VAL A 243 10.26 -20.48 4.57
C VAL A 243 9.77 -21.00 5.93
N LYS A 244 8.53 -20.69 6.30
CA LYS A 244 7.90 -21.09 7.56
C LYS A 244 7.02 -22.35 7.44
N ALA A 245 6.85 -22.87 6.22
CA ALA A 245 5.89 -23.92 5.95
C ALA A 245 6.40 -25.31 6.40
N PRO A 246 5.50 -26.19 6.87
CA PRO A 246 5.80 -27.62 6.98
C PRO A 246 6.23 -28.22 5.63
N LYS A 247 6.98 -29.32 5.65
CA LYS A 247 7.54 -29.94 4.43
C LYS A 247 6.46 -30.36 3.43
N GLU A 248 5.32 -30.81 3.94
CA GLU A 248 4.15 -31.24 3.19
C GLU A 248 3.51 -30.11 2.36
N ASP A 249 3.71 -28.84 2.74
CA ASP A 249 3.09 -27.69 2.09
C ASP A 249 4.01 -26.99 1.06
N ILE A 250 5.29 -27.38 0.97
CA ILE A 250 6.33 -26.76 0.12
C ILE A 250 5.85 -26.62 -1.34
N ASN A 251 5.26 -27.67 -1.91
CA ASN A 251 4.83 -27.68 -3.31
C ASN A 251 3.69 -26.67 -3.59
N VAL A 252 2.83 -26.41 -2.60
CA VAL A 252 1.72 -25.44 -2.73
C VAL A 252 2.28 -24.04 -2.91
N TYR A 253 3.22 -23.65 -2.02
CA TYR A 253 3.84 -22.33 -2.07
C TYR A 253 4.74 -22.14 -3.30
N LEU A 254 5.46 -23.18 -3.75
CA LEU A 254 6.21 -23.14 -5.02
C LEU A 254 5.29 -22.84 -6.21
N GLY A 255 4.09 -23.43 -6.24
CA GLY A 255 3.08 -23.11 -7.24
C GLY A 255 2.61 -21.66 -7.20
N HIS A 256 2.39 -21.12 -5.99
CA HIS A 256 2.01 -19.71 -5.81
C HIS A 256 3.13 -18.75 -6.22
N MET A 257 4.39 -19.05 -5.88
CA MET A 257 5.56 -18.24 -6.26
C MET A 257 5.75 -18.21 -7.78
N ARG A 258 5.62 -19.36 -8.47
CA ARG A 258 5.68 -19.42 -9.93
C ARG A 258 4.59 -18.55 -10.57
N THR A 259 3.37 -18.65 -10.05
CA THR A 259 2.24 -17.82 -10.51
C THR A 259 2.54 -16.32 -10.40
N ALA A 260 3.11 -15.88 -9.28
CA ALA A 260 3.44 -14.47 -9.08
C ALA A 260 4.50 -14.02 -10.09
N LEU A 261 5.57 -14.81 -10.29
CA LEU A 261 6.63 -14.52 -11.25
C LEU A 261 6.13 -14.46 -12.69
N ASP A 262 5.25 -15.38 -13.09
CA ASP A 262 4.69 -15.39 -14.44
C ASP A 262 3.91 -14.11 -14.72
N ARG A 263 3.13 -13.62 -13.75
CA ARG A 263 2.41 -12.34 -13.87
C ARG A 263 3.32 -11.14 -13.90
N THR A 264 4.41 -11.16 -13.14
CA THR A 264 5.43 -10.11 -13.19
C THR A 264 6.04 -9.97 -14.58
N ARG A 265 6.10 -11.05 -15.38
CA ARG A 265 6.62 -11.02 -16.76
C ARG A 265 5.59 -10.55 -17.80
N GLU A 266 4.31 -10.64 -17.47
CA GLU A 266 3.21 -10.14 -18.30
C GLU A 266 2.94 -8.64 -18.06
N ALA A 267 3.47 -8.10 -16.96
CA ALA A 267 3.41 -6.70 -16.52
C ALA A 267 4.27 -5.78 -17.39
#